data_AF-A0A2E8CYP5-F1
#
_entry.id   AF-A0A2E8CYP5-F1
#
_cell.length_a   1.000
_cell.length_b   1.000
_cell.length_c   1.000
_cell.angle_alpha   90.00
_cell.angle_beta   90.00
_cell.angle_gamma   90.00
#
_symmetry.space_group_name_H-M   'P 1'
#
loop_
_entity.id
_entity.type
_entity.pdbx_description
1 polymer ?
#
loop_
_entity_poly.entity_id
_entity_poly.type
_entity_poly.pdbx_seq_one_letter_code
_entity_poly.pdbx_strand_id
1 'polypeptide(L)'
;MMSDPVWYYARGESEQGPISTPQIKALAAAGALKRDDLVWKEGMESWLPAGEVNELYPSAEPKKASKEKATSTSETPAPSAAPRPRQRFLVEEADLKQLICNVGRGLIVFGVLMVLMSRGCDSLGHRKVARLKAISQSAEAEFQNEWERAKARLEDEQLALNEKQDRSQSQQERLQRIPAEIATLDQSKRDEQRLLRQGRWRDYQLRAEGSVTANQIGSYWRRVAFLFGTMALAVGLLGVTPTTEGPERWICLVMLVVILYSVYSSGSVWDGGL
;
A
#
# COMPACT_ATOMS: atom_id res chain seq x y z
N MET A 1 -50.80 -6.80 7.60
CA MET A 1 -50.40 -6.08 6.37
C MET A 1 -50.09 -7.14 5.33
N MET A 2 -50.86 -7.18 4.24
CA MET A 2 -50.78 -8.24 3.21
C MET A 2 -49.49 -8.04 2.40
N SER A 3 -48.66 -9.08 2.31
CA SER A 3 -47.45 -9.06 1.47
C SER A 3 -47.85 -9.02 0.00
N ASP A 4 -47.44 -7.99 -0.73
CA ASP A 4 -47.64 -7.93 -2.18
C ASP A 4 -46.79 -9.01 -2.88
N PRO A 5 -47.31 -9.69 -3.92
CA PRO A 5 -46.55 -10.70 -4.64
C PRO A 5 -45.28 -10.11 -5.26
N VAL A 6 -44.14 -10.77 -5.04
CA VAL A 6 -42.84 -10.39 -5.58
C VAL A 6 -42.66 -10.99 -6.98
N TRP A 7 -42.27 -10.15 -7.94
CA TRP A 7 -42.02 -10.52 -9.33
C TRP A 7 -40.57 -10.31 -9.74
N TYR A 8 -40.12 -11.18 -10.63
CA TYR A 8 -38.83 -11.15 -11.29
C TYR A 8 -39.02 -11.28 -12.81
N TYR A 9 -38.17 -10.64 -13.60
CA TYR A 9 -38.18 -10.76 -15.06
C TYR A 9 -36.75 -10.86 -15.61
N ALA A 10 -36.54 -11.67 -16.63
CA ALA A 10 -35.26 -11.83 -17.29
C ALA A 10 -35.28 -11.16 -18.66
N ARG A 11 -34.28 -10.32 -18.92
CA ARG A 11 -34.06 -9.69 -20.23
C ARG A 11 -32.68 -10.11 -20.73
N GLY A 12 -32.64 -10.96 -21.76
CA GLY A 12 -31.40 -11.60 -22.19
C GLY A 12 -30.90 -12.60 -21.16
N GLU A 13 -29.64 -12.48 -20.73
CA GLU A 13 -29.01 -13.37 -19.72
C GLU A 13 -29.05 -12.80 -18.29
N SER A 14 -29.72 -11.66 -18.05
CA SER A 14 -29.77 -11.01 -16.74
C SER A 14 -31.18 -11.00 -16.15
N GLU A 15 -31.30 -11.52 -14.93
CA GLU A 15 -32.51 -11.49 -14.10
C GLU A 15 -32.61 -10.17 -13.34
N GLN A 16 -33.81 -9.57 -13.32
CA GLN A 16 -34.11 -8.33 -12.62
C GLN A 16 -35.31 -8.52 -11.68
N GLY A 17 -35.14 -8.13 -10.42
CA GLY A 17 -36.14 -8.15 -9.36
C GLY A 17 -35.47 -7.96 -7.99
N PRO A 18 -36.21 -7.92 -6.86
CA PRO A 18 -37.66 -8.06 -6.70
C PRO A 18 -38.42 -6.77 -7.02
N ILE A 19 -39.46 -6.85 -7.86
CA ILE A 19 -40.38 -5.74 -8.11
C ILE A 19 -41.82 -6.11 -7.75
N SER A 20 -42.64 -5.12 -7.43
CA SER A 20 -44.03 -5.35 -7.02
C SER A 20 -44.96 -5.54 -8.23
N THR A 21 -46.11 -6.19 -8.00
CA THR A 21 -47.15 -6.39 -9.02
C THR A 21 -47.55 -5.11 -9.80
N PRO A 22 -47.72 -3.92 -9.19
CA PRO A 22 -48.01 -2.71 -9.96
C PRO A 22 -46.82 -2.23 -10.81
N GLN A 23 -45.58 -2.48 -10.39
CA GLN A 23 -44.38 -2.09 -11.14
C GLN A 23 -44.18 -2.95 -12.39
N ILE A 24 -44.34 -4.27 -12.30
CA ILE A 24 -44.21 -5.17 -13.46
C ILE A 24 -45.30 -4.87 -14.52
N LYS A 25 -46.52 -4.54 -14.09
CA LYS A 25 -47.60 -4.11 -14.99
C LYS A 25 -47.28 -2.79 -15.67
N ALA A 26 -46.70 -1.82 -14.96
CA ALA A 26 -46.25 -0.57 -15.55
C ALA A 26 -45.14 -0.79 -16.59
N LEU A 27 -44.21 -1.73 -16.34
CA LEU A 27 -43.15 -2.09 -17.29
C LEU A 27 -43.69 -2.79 -18.55
N ALA A 28 -44.71 -3.65 -18.41
CA ALA A 28 -45.42 -4.25 -19.54
C ALA A 28 -46.18 -3.18 -20.36
N ALA A 29 -46.91 -2.28 -19.69
CA ALA A 29 -47.65 -1.21 -20.35
C ALA A 29 -46.74 -0.17 -21.05
N ALA A 30 -45.56 0.10 -20.48
CA ALA A 30 -44.55 0.99 -21.07
C ALA A 30 -43.79 0.35 -22.25
N GLY A 31 -44.04 -0.93 -22.58
CA GLY A 31 -43.32 -1.66 -23.62
C GLY A 31 -41.87 -2.00 -23.27
N ALA A 32 -41.48 -1.81 -22.01
CA ALA A 32 -40.17 -2.20 -21.53
C ALA A 32 -40.07 -3.73 -21.43
N LEU A 33 -41.12 -4.42 -21.00
CA LEU A 33 -41.16 -5.88 -20.94
C LEU A 33 -41.72 -6.45 -22.25
N LYS A 34 -40.96 -7.23 -23.02
CA LYS A 34 -41.46 -7.87 -24.25
C LYS A 34 -42.27 -9.11 -23.93
N ARG A 35 -43.13 -9.54 -24.87
CA ARG A 35 -43.94 -10.77 -24.70
C ARG A 35 -43.10 -12.04 -24.59
N ASP A 36 -41.91 -12.05 -25.20
CA ASP A 36 -40.98 -13.17 -25.17
C ASP A 36 -40.04 -13.15 -23.94
N ASP A 37 -40.04 -12.07 -23.16
CA ASP A 37 -39.21 -11.98 -21.95
C ASP A 37 -39.77 -12.93 -20.89
N LEU A 38 -38.89 -13.65 -20.18
CA LEU A 38 -39.28 -14.59 -19.15
C LEU A 38 -39.62 -13.85 -17.85
N VAL A 39 -40.74 -14.18 -17.24
CA VAL A 39 -41.18 -13.66 -15.95
C VAL A 39 -41.41 -14.80 -14.96
N TRP A 40 -41.14 -14.51 -13.70
CA TRP A 40 -41.41 -15.42 -12.60
C TRP A 40 -42.00 -14.64 -11.44
N LYS A 41 -42.96 -15.27 -10.75
CA LYS A 41 -43.55 -14.74 -9.53
C LYS A 41 -43.37 -15.71 -8.39
N GLU A 42 -43.28 -15.17 -7.19
CA GLU A 42 -43.25 -15.97 -5.98
C GLU A 42 -44.49 -16.89 -5.92
N GLY A 43 -44.25 -18.21 -5.94
CA GLY A 43 -45.29 -19.25 -6.01
C GLY A 43 -45.50 -19.91 -7.39
N MET A 44 -44.72 -19.54 -8.42
CA MET A 44 -44.76 -20.17 -9.75
C MET A 44 -43.74 -21.31 -9.87
N GLU A 45 -44.12 -22.43 -10.49
CA GLU A 45 -43.26 -23.63 -10.62
C GLU A 45 -42.05 -23.43 -11.56
N SER A 46 -42.15 -22.53 -12.55
CA SER A 46 -41.09 -22.26 -13.53
C SER A 46 -41.25 -20.86 -14.14
N TRP A 47 -40.22 -20.39 -14.85
CA TRP A 47 -40.27 -19.13 -15.61
C TRP A 47 -41.20 -19.26 -16.81
N LEU A 48 -42.14 -18.33 -16.98
CA LEU A 48 -43.03 -18.29 -18.14
C LEU A 48 -42.80 -17.02 -18.98
N PRO A 49 -43.01 -17.06 -20.31
CA PRO A 49 -42.99 -15.86 -21.12
C PRO A 49 -44.04 -14.86 -20.65
N ALA A 50 -43.70 -13.56 -20.62
CA ALA A 50 -44.59 -12.51 -20.15
C ALA A 50 -45.92 -12.49 -20.91
N GLY A 51 -45.91 -12.81 -22.20
CA GLY A 51 -47.10 -12.90 -23.04
C GLY A 51 -48.06 -14.04 -22.70
N GLU A 52 -47.60 -15.08 -22.00
CA GLU A 52 -48.45 -16.18 -21.52
C GLU A 52 -49.11 -15.85 -20.16
N VAL A 53 -48.60 -14.83 -19.47
CA VAL A 53 -49.15 -14.38 -18.19
C VAL A 53 -50.29 -13.41 -18.42
N ASN A 54 -51.52 -13.92 -18.33
CA ASN A 54 -52.76 -13.16 -18.53
C ASN A 54 -52.89 -11.94 -17.61
N GLU A 55 -52.18 -11.93 -16.47
CA GLU A 55 -52.14 -10.80 -15.53
C GLU A 55 -51.33 -9.58 -16.04
N LEU A 56 -50.40 -9.79 -16.99
CA LEU A 56 -49.56 -8.74 -17.61
C LEU A 56 -50.06 -8.36 -19.00
N TYR A 57 -50.52 -9.35 -19.76
CA TYR A 57 -51.10 -9.16 -21.08
C TYR A 57 -52.45 -9.89 -21.12
N PRO A 58 -53.58 -9.18 -20.97
CA PRO A 58 -54.88 -9.79 -21.21
C PRO A 58 -54.96 -10.19 -22.69
N SER A 59 -54.72 -11.46 -22.97
CA SER A 59 -54.75 -11.99 -24.34
C SER A 59 -56.17 -12.38 -24.69
N ALA A 60 -56.70 -11.79 -25.76
CA ALA A 60 -57.84 -12.32 -26.47
C ALA A 60 -57.45 -13.69 -27.05
N GLU A 61 -58.00 -14.74 -26.43
CA GLU A 61 -58.13 -16.14 -26.88
C GLU A 61 -56.87 -17.02 -27.08
N PRO A 62 -56.99 -18.34 -26.81
CA PRO A 62 -55.87 -19.24 -26.56
C PRO A 62 -55.53 -20.10 -27.79
N LYS A 63 -54.24 -20.39 -28.01
CA LYS A 63 -53.83 -21.55 -28.81
C LYS A 63 -52.81 -22.37 -28.03
N LYS A 64 -53.33 -23.36 -27.29
CA LYS A 64 -52.51 -24.39 -26.62
C LYS A 64 -52.06 -25.45 -27.62
N ALA A 65 -50.76 -25.77 -27.52
CA ALA A 65 -50.13 -27.08 -27.63
C ALA A 65 -50.23 -27.88 -28.94
N SER A 66 -49.07 -28.26 -29.48
CA SER A 66 -48.76 -29.68 -29.63
C SER A 66 -47.25 -29.91 -29.76
N LYS A 67 -46.73 -30.68 -28.81
CA LYS A 67 -45.52 -31.50 -28.92
C LYS A 67 -46.03 -32.86 -29.38
N GLU A 68 -45.47 -33.45 -30.45
CA GLU A 68 -45.19 -34.90 -30.62
C GLU A 68 -44.95 -35.29 -32.10
N LYS A 69 -44.21 -36.37 -32.26
CA LYS A 69 -43.39 -36.83 -33.38
C LYS A 69 -44.08 -38.02 -34.07
N ALA A 70 -44.19 -38.03 -35.39
CA ALA A 70 -44.32 -39.26 -36.19
C ALA A 70 -43.96 -39.01 -37.67
N THR A 71 -43.41 -40.06 -38.29
CA THR A 71 -42.48 -40.13 -39.42
C THR A 71 -43.17 -40.61 -40.71
N SER A 72 -42.71 -40.17 -41.91
CA SER A 72 -42.56 -40.92 -43.20
C SER A 72 -42.65 -39.93 -44.40
N THR A 73 -41.91 -39.93 -45.52
CA THR A 73 -40.68 -40.56 -46.06
C THR A 73 -40.34 -39.80 -47.37
N SER A 74 -39.10 -39.95 -47.86
CA SER A 74 -38.47 -39.47 -49.13
C SER A 74 -37.72 -38.13 -48.95
N GLU A 75 -36.40 -37.97 -49.14
CA GLU A 75 -35.34 -38.75 -49.81
C GLU A 75 -33.98 -38.50 -49.13
N THR A 76 -33.06 -39.46 -49.28
CA THR A 76 -31.61 -39.35 -49.02
C THR A 76 -30.90 -39.68 -50.34
N PRO A 77 -29.88 -38.88 -50.73
CA PRO A 77 -28.51 -39.39 -50.66
C PRO A 77 -27.53 -38.42 -49.98
N ALA A 78 -26.63 -39.02 -49.19
CA ALA A 78 -25.51 -38.44 -48.44
C ALA A 78 -24.26 -38.20 -49.35
N PRO A 79 -23.04 -37.92 -48.86
CA PRO A 79 -22.56 -37.11 -47.72
C PRO A 79 -21.46 -36.11 -48.15
N SER A 80 -21.51 -34.84 -47.73
CA SER A 80 -20.31 -33.97 -47.77
C SER A 80 -19.90 -33.64 -46.35
N ALA A 81 -19.03 -34.49 -45.80
CA ALA A 81 -18.34 -34.26 -44.54
C ALA A 81 -17.33 -33.12 -44.72
N ALA A 82 -17.74 -31.89 -44.43
CA ALA A 82 -16.82 -30.82 -44.07
C ALA A 82 -16.65 -30.85 -42.53
N PRO A 83 -15.44 -30.99 -41.98
CA PRO A 83 -15.24 -30.91 -40.55
C PRO A 83 -15.53 -29.47 -40.11
N ARG A 84 -16.54 -29.26 -39.25
CA ARG A 84 -16.72 -27.98 -38.56
C ARG A 84 -15.47 -27.73 -37.71
N PRO A 85 -14.85 -26.53 -37.77
CA PRO A 85 -13.68 -26.25 -36.97
C PRO A 85 -14.04 -26.36 -35.49
N ARG A 86 -13.20 -27.08 -34.74
CA ARG A 86 -13.28 -27.29 -33.31
C ARG A 86 -12.95 -25.97 -32.59
N GLN A 87 -13.85 -24.99 -32.65
CA GLN A 87 -13.67 -23.65 -32.05
C GLN A 87 -13.72 -23.65 -30.51
N ARG A 88 -14.04 -24.78 -29.87
CA ARG A 88 -14.19 -24.88 -28.42
C ARG A 88 -12.91 -24.75 -27.58
N PHE A 89 -11.73 -24.67 -28.19
CA PHE A 89 -10.44 -24.58 -27.46
C PHE A 89 -9.71 -23.23 -27.59
N LEU A 90 -10.24 -22.26 -28.36
CA LEU A 90 -9.51 -20.99 -28.62
C LEU A 90 -9.99 -19.79 -27.78
N VAL A 91 -11.13 -19.90 -27.09
CA VAL A 91 -11.65 -18.81 -26.25
C VAL A 91 -10.91 -18.73 -24.91
N GLU A 92 -10.46 -19.88 -24.38
CA GLU A 92 -9.77 -19.97 -23.08
C GLU A 92 -8.38 -19.32 -23.10
N GLU A 93 -7.68 -19.36 -24.24
CA GLU A 93 -6.37 -18.72 -24.44
C GLU A 93 -6.44 -17.18 -24.52
N ALA A 94 -7.52 -16.64 -25.08
CA ALA A 94 -7.68 -15.20 -25.29
C ALA A 94 -8.06 -14.49 -23.98
N ASP A 95 -9.00 -15.05 -23.21
CA ASP A 95 -9.38 -14.52 -21.91
C ASP A 95 -8.22 -14.57 -20.90
N LEU A 96 -7.41 -15.62 -20.93
CA LEU A 96 -6.24 -15.74 -20.05
C LEU A 96 -5.17 -14.68 -20.34
N LYS A 97 -4.87 -14.41 -21.62
CA LYS A 97 -3.90 -13.37 -22.01
C LYS A 97 -4.38 -11.97 -21.62
N GLN A 98 -5.67 -11.70 -21.82
CA GLN A 98 -6.26 -10.41 -21.47
C GLN A 98 -6.34 -10.20 -19.94
N LEU A 99 -6.63 -11.27 -19.18
CA LEU A 99 -6.57 -11.27 -17.72
C LEU A 99 -5.14 -11.00 -17.23
N ILE A 100 -4.13 -11.69 -17.76
CA ILE A 100 -2.71 -11.50 -17.41
C ILE A 100 -2.27 -10.05 -17.71
N CYS A 101 -2.68 -9.48 -18.85
CA CYS A 101 -2.40 -8.08 -19.18
C CYS A 101 -2.99 -7.09 -18.16
N ASN A 102 -4.27 -7.27 -17.80
CA ASN A 102 -4.96 -6.35 -16.90
C ASN A 102 -4.41 -6.46 -15.48
N VAL A 103 -4.14 -7.68 -15.01
CA VAL A 103 -3.49 -7.93 -13.72
C VAL A 103 -2.07 -7.36 -13.72
N GLY A 104 -1.30 -7.55 -14.80
CA GLY A 104 0.05 -7.00 -14.94
C GLY A 104 0.09 -5.47 -14.89
N ARG A 105 -0.83 -4.80 -15.60
CA ARG A 105 -0.99 -3.33 -15.54
C ARG A 105 -1.36 -2.86 -14.13
N GLY A 106 -2.26 -3.57 -13.46
CA GLY A 106 -2.61 -3.31 -12.05
C GLY A 106 -1.41 -3.44 -11.12
N LEU A 107 -0.61 -4.50 -11.27
CA LEU A 107 0.60 -4.72 -10.47
C LEU A 107 1.67 -3.64 -10.70
N ILE A 108 1.83 -3.14 -11.93
CA ILE A 108 2.78 -2.06 -12.23
C ILE A 108 2.37 -0.77 -11.49
N VAL A 109 1.10 -0.36 -11.60
CA VAL A 109 0.61 0.85 -10.92
C VAL A 109 0.73 0.71 -9.40
N PHE A 110 0.34 -0.46 -8.87
CA PHE A 110 0.44 -0.75 -7.44
C PHE A 110 1.90 -0.76 -6.95
N GLY A 111 2.80 -1.40 -7.70
CA GLY A 111 4.23 -1.46 -7.38
C GLY A 111 4.90 -0.10 -7.40
N VAL A 112 4.62 0.74 -8.41
CA VAL A 112 5.12 2.12 -8.48
C VAL A 112 4.61 2.96 -7.32
N LEU A 113 3.32 2.87 -6.99
CA LEU A 113 2.73 3.61 -5.87
C LEU A 113 3.38 3.21 -4.53
N MET A 114 3.58 1.91 -4.29
CA MET A 114 4.27 1.41 -3.10
C MET A 114 5.70 1.96 -2.99
N VAL A 115 6.46 1.94 -4.09
CA VAL A 115 7.84 2.40 -4.10
C VAL A 115 7.93 3.90 -3.77
N LEU A 116 7.03 4.71 -4.34
CA LEU A 116 6.98 6.15 -4.08
C LEU A 116 6.58 6.46 -2.64
N MET A 117 5.56 5.78 -2.11
CA MET A 117 5.11 5.98 -0.72
C MET A 117 6.15 5.53 0.30
N SER A 118 6.90 4.45 0.01
CA SER A 118 7.99 3.98 0.87
C SER A 118 9.11 5.03 0.99
N ARG A 119 9.53 5.63 -0.14
CA ARG A 119 10.58 6.67 -0.16
C ARG A 119 10.14 8.02 0.44
N GLY A 120 8.88 8.41 0.25
CA GLY A 120 8.34 9.67 0.79
C GLY A 120 8.32 9.73 2.33
N CYS A 121 7.96 8.62 2.97
CA CYS A 121 7.91 8.52 4.43
C CYS A 121 9.31 8.53 5.10
N ASP A 122 10.35 8.11 4.38
CA ASP A 122 11.72 7.99 4.88
C ASP A 122 12.31 9.38 5.23
N SER A 123 12.18 10.33 4.30
CA SER A 123 12.77 11.67 4.46
C SER A 123 12.16 12.48 5.61
N LEU A 124 10.85 12.31 5.87
CA LEU A 124 10.13 13.09 6.87
C LEU A 124 10.40 12.59 8.30
N GLY A 125 10.53 11.27 8.48
CA GLY A 125 10.86 10.66 9.78
C GLY A 125 12.29 11.00 10.21
N HIS A 126 13.26 10.86 9.29
CA HIS A 126 14.67 11.11 9.59
C HIS A 126 14.96 12.57 9.94
N ARG A 127 14.33 13.55 9.26
CA ARG A 127 14.52 14.97 9.55
C ARG A 127 14.04 15.37 10.94
N LYS A 128 12.91 14.82 11.40
CA LYS A 128 12.36 15.11 12.73
C LYS A 128 13.27 14.56 13.84
N VAL A 129 13.71 13.31 13.71
CA VAL A 129 14.61 12.67 14.69
C VAL A 129 15.99 13.34 14.69
N ALA A 130 16.54 13.65 13.51
CA ALA A 130 17.83 14.33 13.39
C ALA A 130 17.82 15.71 14.04
N ARG A 131 16.74 16.49 13.87
CA ARG A 131 16.60 17.80 14.51
C ARG A 131 16.54 17.70 16.03
N LEU A 132 15.73 16.77 16.55
CA LEU A 132 15.60 16.57 18.01
C LEU A 132 16.93 16.12 18.63
N LYS A 133 17.64 15.21 17.97
CA LYS A 133 18.96 14.75 18.40
C LYS A 133 19.98 15.89 18.36
N ALA A 134 20.00 16.69 17.29
CA ALA A 134 20.93 17.80 17.14
C ALA A 134 20.75 18.87 18.23
N ILE A 135 19.49 19.23 18.57
CA ILE A 135 19.21 20.20 19.64
C ILE A 135 19.71 19.70 21.00
N SER A 136 19.49 18.43 21.31
CA SER A 136 19.99 17.82 22.56
C SER A 136 21.53 17.81 22.60
N GLN A 137 22.16 17.40 21.50
CA GLN A 137 23.61 17.32 21.39
C GLN A 137 24.28 18.71 21.42
N SER A 138 23.68 19.73 20.80
CA SER A 138 24.23 21.08 20.81
C SER A 138 24.18 21.70 22.20
N ALA A 139 23.10 21.48 22.96
CA ALA A 139 22.97 21.99 24.32
C ALA A 139 24.01 21.37 25.28
N GLU A 140 24.26 20.06 25.17
CA GLU A 140 25.32 19.41 25.95
C GLU A 140 26.70 19.93 25.53
N ALA A 141 26.95 20.10 24.23
CA ALA A 141 28.24 20.58 23.73
C ALA A 141 28.54 22.02 24.19
N GLU A 142 27.57 22.93 24.15
CA GLU A 142 27.72 24.30 24.65
C GLU A 142 28.14 24.32 26.12
N PHE A 143 27.45 23.55 26.95
CA PHE A 143 27.78 23.43 28.38
C PHE A 143 29.18 22.84 28.62
N GLN A 144 29.54 21.77 27.90
CA GLN A 144 30.88 21.17 28.00
C GLN A 144 31.97 22.17 27.61
N ASN A 145 31.77 22.90 26.51
CA ASN A 145 32.72 23.92 26.05
C ASN A 145 32.87 25.08 27.04
N GLU A 146 31.81 25.46 27.74
CA GLU A 146 31.87 26.49 28.79
C GLU A 146 32.67 26.04 30.00
N TRP A 147 32.40 24.83 30.49
CA TRP A 147 33.15 24.24 31.60
C TRP A 147 34.63 24.04 31.25
N GLU A 148 34.94 23.52 30.05
CA GLU A 148 36.32 23.32 29.60
C GLU A 148 37.08 24.65 29.53
N ARG A 149 36.46 25.70 28.96
CA ARG A 149 37.07 27.04 28.92
C ARG A 149 37.29 27.61 30.32
N ALA A 150 36.35 27.42 31.24
CA ALA A 150 36.49 27.90 32.60
C ALA A 150 37.61 27.17 33.36
N LYS A 151 37.69 25.85 33.22
CA LYS A 151 38.75 25.03 33.82
C LYS A 151 40.12 25.36 33.24
N ALA A 152 40.25 25.44 31.92
CA ALA A 152 41.50 25.77 31.25
C ALA A 152 42.06 27.14 31.72
N ARG A 153 41.19 28.15 31.85
CA ARG A 153 41.60 29.47 32.39
C ARG A 153 42.20 29.38 33.80
N LEU A 154 41.64 28.55 34.67
CA LEU A 154 42.14 28.36 36.04
C LEU A 154 43.46 27.58 36.05
N GLU A 155 43.59 26.56 35.20
CA GLU A 155 44.82 25.78 35.04
C GLU A 155 45.96 26.64 34.48
N ASP A 156 45.68 27.49 33.48
CA ASP A 156 46.64 28.45 32.93
C ASP A 156 47.07 29.47 33.99
N GLU A 157 46.14 29.98 34.81
CA GLU A 157 46.46 30.87 35.93
C GLU A 157 47.37 30.18 36.96
N GLN A 158 47.08 28.92 37.26
CA GLN A 158 47.88 28.10 38.17
C GLN A 158 49.31 27.89 37.63
N LEU A 159 49.44 27.58 36.35
CA LEU A 159 50.73 27.41 35.68
C LEU A 159 51.54 28.72 35.69
N ALA A 160 50.92 29.83 35.30
CA ALA A 160 51.56 31.14 35.28
C ALA A 160 52.00 31.61 36.67
N LEU A 161 51.24 31.28 37.72
CA LEU A 161 51.63 31.53 39.11
C LEU A 161 52.72 30.57 39.58
N ASN A 162 52.78 29.34 39.06
CA ASN A 162 53.81 28.36 39.38
C ASN A 162 55.17 28.67 38.77
N GLU A 163 55.22 29.28 37.59
CA GLU A 163 56.46 29.70 36.93
C GLU A 163 57.14 30.90 37.61
N LYS A 164 56.41 31.70 38.40
CA LYS A 164 56.98 32.88 39.08
C LYS A 164 57.91 32.47 40.23
N GLN A 165 59.16 32.92 40.12
CA GLN A 165 60.21 32.66 41.11
C GLN A 165 59.99 33.43 42.42
N ASP A 166 59.59 34.71 42.34
CA ASP A 166 59.25 35.56 43.49
C ASP A 166 57.74 35.87 43.53
N ARG A 167 56.98 35.09 44.32
CA ARG A 167 55.52 35.27 44.48
C ARG A 167 55.19 36.20 45.65
N SER A 168 54.33 37.18 45.40
CA SER A 168 53.70 37.99 46.47
C SER A 168 52.78 37.14 47.34
N GLN A 169 52.53 37.56 48.60
CA GLN A 169 51.55 36.90 49.50
C GLN A 169 50.18 36.74 48.83
N SER A 170 49.71 37.76 48.11
CA SER A 170 48.46 37.71 47.34
C SER A 170 48.43 36.61 46.26
N GLN A 171 49.57 36.38 45.60
CA GLN A 171 49.72 35.33 44.58
C GLN A 171 49.79 33.94 45.20
N GLN A 172 50.40 33.81 46.37
CA GLN A 172 50.40 32.57 47.15
C GLN A 172 48.98 32.23 47.62
N GLU A 173 48.23 33.21 48.12
CA GLU A 173 46.82 33.03 48.48
C GLU A 173 45.97 32.63 47.27
N ARG A 174 46.16 33.27 46.11
CA ARG A 174 45.45 32.93 44.86
C ARG A 174 45.75 31.49 44.43
N LEU A 175 47.02 31.09 44.42
CA LEU A 175 47.45 29.73 44.06
C LEU A 175 46.81 28.66 44.95
N GLN A 176 46.64 28.95 46.26
CA GLN A 176 45.97 28.04 47.19
C GLN A 176 44.46 27.93 46.96
N ARG A 177 43.81 28.96 46.38
CA ARG A 177 42.38 28.97 46.10
C ARG A 177 41.99 28.29 44.79
N ILE A 178 42.85 28.32 43.77
CA ILE A 178 42.56 27.76 42.44
C ILE A 178 42.11 26.27 42.50
N PRO A 179 42.78 25.37 43.23
CA PRO A 179 42.34 23.97 43.33
C PRO A 179 40.94 23.81 43.92
N ALA A 180 40.56 24.67 44.87
CA ALA A 180 39.23 24.69 45.45
C ALA A 180 38.19 25.18 44.41
N GLU A 181 38.52 26.22 43.63
CA GLU A 181 37.66 26.70 42.54
C GLU A 181 37.45 25.60 41.47
N ILE A 182 38.51 24.91 41.04
CA ILE A 182 38.40 23.77 40.11
C ILE A 182 37.50 22.67 40.69
N ALA A 183 37.69 22.32 41.97
CA ALA A 183 36.87 21.30 42.64
C ALA A 183 35.38 21.70 42.69
N THR A 184 35.07 22.98 42.93
CA THR A 184 33.69 23.48 42.90
C THR A 184 33.10 23.43 41.49
N LEU A 185 33.88 23.74 40.45
CA LEU A 185 33.48 23.67 39.04
C LEU A 185 33.18 22.21 38.63
N ASP A 186 33.99 21.27 39.12
CA ASP A 186 33.78 19.82 38.90
C ASP A 186 32.57 19.30 39.67
N GLN A 187 32.27 19.88 40.82
CA GLN A 187 31.09 19.52 41.61
C GLN A 187 29.81 20.02 40.93
N SER A 188 29.76 21.29 40.49
CA SER A 188 28.60 21.84 39.79
C SER A 188 28.29 21.04 38.52
N LYS A 189 29.31 20.70 37.73
CA LYS A 189 29.17 19.81 36.57
C LYS A 189 28.57 18.45 36.92
N ARG A 190 29.05 17.82 38.00
CA ARG A 190 28.54 16.50 38.46
C ARG A 190 27.11 16.59 38.99
N ASP A 191 26.74 17.70 39.62
CA ASP A 191 25.40 17.93 40.12
C ASP A 191 24.43 18.17 38.96
N GLU A 192 24.80 18.97 37.95
CA GLU A 192 24.02 19.13 36.72
C GLU A 192 23.86 17.81 35.97
N GLN A 193 24.93 17.04 35.79
CA GLN A 193 24.83 15.71 35.17
C GLN A 193 23.92 14.74 35.95
N ARG A 194 23.91 14.83 37.29
CA ARG A 194 22.98 14.06 38.12
C ARG A 194 21.53 14.52 37.91
N LEU A 195 21.29 15.83 37.86
CA LEU A 195 19.96 16.40 37.57
C LEU A 195 19.48 16.02 36.16
N LEU A 196 20.38 15.99 35.17
CA LEU A 196 20.11 15.52 33.81
C LEU A 196 19.66 14.05 33.80
N ARG A 197 20.35 13.18 34.58
CA ARG A 197 20.00 11.76 34.70
C ARG A 197 18.71 11.50 35.48
N GLN A 198 18.35 12.32 36.46
CA GLN A 198 17.22 12.06 37.35
C GLN A 198 15.93 12.79 36.96
N GLY A 199 16.00 13.91 36.23
CA GLY A 199 14.87 14.81 35.98
C GLY A 199 14.37 14.91 34.53
N ARG A 200 13.90 16.12 34.17
CA ARG A 200 13.21 16.52 32.92
C ARG A 200 13.94 16.14 31.62
N TRP A 201 15.27 15.96 31.68
CA TRP A 201 16.11 15.59 30.54
C TRP A 201 16.10 14.09 30.23
N ARG A 202 15.86 13.25 31.23
CA ARG A 202 15.65 11.81 31.05
C ARG A 202 14.44 11.55 30.14
N ASP A 203 13.38 12.35 30.27
CA ASP A 203 12.20 12.27 29.40
C ASP A 203 12.53 12.67 27.95
N TYR A 204 13.38 13.68 27.74
CA TYR A 204 13.81 14.05 26.39
C TYR A 204 14.69 12.97 25.75
N GLN A 205 15.59 12.36 26.52
CA GLN A 205 16.42 11.24 26.06
C GLN A 205 15.57 9.99 25.79
N LEU A 206 14.66 9.62 26.69
CA LEU A 206 13.73 8.50 26.51
C LEU A 206 12.82 8.71 25.29
N ARG A 207 12.35 9.94 25.05
CA ARG A 207 11.56 10.26 23.84
C ARG A 207 12.40 10.26 22.58
N ALA A 208 13.64 10.74 22.64
CA ALA A 208 14.56 10.70 21.50
C ALA A 208 14.92 9.26 21.14
N GLU A 209 15.31 8.44 22.11
CA GLU A 209 15.60 7.01 21.95
C GLU A 209 14.35 6.24 21.48
N GLY A 210 13.20 6.46 22.09
CA GLY A 210 11.93 5.84 21.68
C GLY A 210 11.56 6.20 20.24
N SER A 211 11.83 7.43 19.79
CA SER A 211 11.60 7.85 18.41
C SER A 211 12.58 7.21 17.42
N VAL A 212 13.80 6.89 17.84
CA VAL A 212 14.78 6.15 17.03
C VAL A 212 14.32 4.71 16.85
N THR A 213 13.94 4.02 17.93
CA THR A 213 13.52 2.61 17.89
C THR A 213 12.22 2.42 17.12
N ALA A 214 11.22 3.29 17.35
CA ALA A 214 9.97 3.26 16.60
C ALA A 214 10.20 3.54 15.10
N ASN A 215 11.14 4.42 14.76
CA ASN A 215 11.48 4.69 13.37
C ASN A 215 12.29 3.56 12.72
N GLN A 216 13.09 2.80 13.48
CA GLN A 216 13.76 1.59 13.00
C GLN A 216 12.79 0.45 12.70
N ILE A 217 11.79 0.23 13.56
CA ILE A 217 10.73 -0.76 13.29
C ILE A 217 9.93 -0.35 12.05
N GLY A 218 9.60 0.94 11.94
CA GLY A 218 8.94 1.48 10.76
C GLY A 218 9.79 1.39 9.50
N SER A 219 11.11 1.58 9.60
CA SER A 219 12.02 1.49 8.44
C SER A 219 12.13 0.05 7.94
N TYR A 220 12.19 -0.95 8.84
CA TYR A 220 12.17 -2.36 8.46
C TYR A 220 10.92 -2.71 7.65
N TRP A 221 9.72 -2.41 8.18
CA TRP A 221 8.46 -2.66 7.48
C TRP A 221 8.36 -1.90 6.15
N ARG A 222 8.90 -0.68 6.07
CA ARG A 222 8.93 0.09 4.81
C ARG A 222 9.94 -0.44 3.80
N ARG A 223 11.06 -1.03 4.24
CA ARG A 223 12.00 -1.71 3.34
C ARG A 223 11.42 -3.03 2.83
N VAL A 224 10.74 -3.78 3.70
CA VAL A 224 9.95 -4.96 3.28
C VAL A 224 8.91 -4.53 2.25
N ALA A 225 8.18 -3.44 2.51
CA ALA A 225 7.22 -2.87 1.58
C ALA A 225 7.85 -2.47 0.24
N PHE A 226 9.04 -1.86 0.25
CA PHE A 226 9.78 -1.54 -0.97
C PHE A 226 10.15 -2.79 -1.77
N LEU A 227 10.65 -3.84 -1.11
CA LEU A 227 10.98 -5.12 -1.75
C LEU A 227 9.74 -5.72 -2.42
N PHE A 228 8.62 -5.80 -1.69
CA PHE A 228 7.35 -6.27 -2.24
C PHE A 228 6.88 -5.42 -3.43
N GLY A 229 7.00 -4.10 -3.36
CA GLY A 229 6.67 -3.19 -4.47
C GLY A 229 7.55 -3.42 -5.69
N THR A 230 8.86 -3.61 -5.52
CA THR A 230 9.79 -3.92 -6.62
C THR A 230 9.54 -5.30 -7.22
N MET A 231 9.22 -6.31 -6.40
CA MET A 231 8.84 -7.64 -6.89
C MET A 231 7.52 -7.58 -7.67
N ALA A 232 6.52 -6.87 -7.17
CA ALA A 232 5.25 -6.67 -7.87
C ALA A 232 5.45 -5.96 -9.22
N LEU A 233 6.31 -4.94 -9.26
CA LEU A 233 6.63 -4.21 -10.49
C LEU A 233 7.36 -5.12 -11.50
N ALA A 234 8.33 -5.92 -11.05
CA ALA A 234 9.03 -6.89 -11.90
C ALA A 234 8.10 -7.98 -12.45
N VAL A 235 7.20 -8.53 -11.61
CA VAL A 235 6.18 -9.50 -12.03
C VAL A 235 5.19 -8.87 -13.01
N GLY A 236 4.76 -7.63 -12.78
CA GLY A 236 3.90 -6.89 -13.68
C GLY A 236 4.54 -6.65 -15.05
N LEU A 237 5.83 -6.28 -15.09
CA LEU A 237 6.61 -6.17 -16.33
C LEU A 237 6.71 -7.51 -17.06
N LEU A 238 7.02 -8.61 -16.35
CA LEU A 238 7.08 -9.95 -16.93
C LEU A 238 5.73 -10.44 -17.50
N GLY A 239 4.62 -10.01 -16.92
CA GLY A 239 3.28 -10.32 -17.44
C GLY A 239 2.94 -9.54 -18.72
N VAL A 240 3.48 -8.33 -18.88
CA VAL A 240 3.20 -7.45 -20.03
C VAL A 240 4.20 -7.64 -21.19
N THR A 241 5.42 -8.08 -20.94
CA THR A 241 6.45 -8.34 -21.97
C THR A 241 6.05 -9.35 -23.07
N PRO A 242 5.30 -10.44 -22.82
CA PRO A 242 4.88 -11.34 -23.90
C PRO A 242 3.84 -10.71 -24.82
N THR A 243 3.14 -9.65 -24.38
CA THR A 243 2.00 -9.05 -25.07
C THR A 243 2.34 -7.78 -25.86
N THR A 244 3.53 -7.23 -25.66
CA THR A 244 4.03 -6.07 -26.39
C THR A 244 4.77 -6.52 -27.64
N GLU A 245 4.66 -5.79 -28.75
CA GLU A 245 5.41 -6.03 -29.98
C GLU A 245 6.29 -4.81 -30.31
N GLY A 246 7.42 -5.01 -30.97
CA GLY A 246 8.31 -3.90 -31.38
C GLY A 246 9.21 -3.32 -30.27
N PRO A 247 9.57 -2.02 -30.33
CA PRO A 247 10.61 -1.41 -29.47
C PRO A 247 10.22 -1.32 -27.98
N GLU A 248 8.92 -1.38 -27.66
CA GLU A 248 8.41 -1.33 -26.28
C GLU A 248 8.88 -2.52 -25.44
N ARG A 249 9.03 -3.71 -26.05
CA ARG A 249 9.56 -4.90 -25.38
C ARG A 249 10.97 -4.68 -24.84
N TRP A 250 11.81 -4.03 -25.63
CA TRP A 250 13.20 -3.74 -25.26
C TRP A 250 13.24 -2.75 -24.09
N ILE A 251 12.36 -1.75 -24.10
CA ILE A 251 12.21 -0.82 -22.97
C ILE A 251 11.80 -1.56 -21.69
N CYS A 252 10.84 -2.50 -21.77
CA CYS A 252 10.44 -3.32 -20.62
C CYS A 252 11.59 -4.20 -20.09
N LEU A 253 12.36 -4.82 -20.97
CA LEU A 253 13.52 -5.64 -20.58
C LEU A 253 14.64 -4.80 -19.95
N VAL A 254 14.95 -3.63 -20.52
CA VAL A 254 15.92 -2.69 -19.95
C VAL A 254 15.47 -2.21 -18.58
N MET A 255 14.19 -1.83 -18.42
CA MET A 255 13.61 -1.47 -17.13
C MET A 255 13.76 -2.60 -16.10
N LEU A 256 13.47 -3.84 -16.49
CA LEU A 256 13.61 -5.02 -15.62
C LEU A 256 15.06 -5.23 -15.19
N VAL A 257 16.02 -5.11 -16.11
CA VAL A 257 17.47 -5.18 -15.81
C VAL A 257 17.88 -4.07 -14.83
N VAL A 258 17.40 -2.84 -15.03
CA VAL A 258 17.67 -1.71 -14.12
C VAL A 258 17.11 -1.98 -12.72
N ILE A 259 15.90 -2.55 -12.61
CA ILE A 259 15.29 -2.90 -11.33
C ILE A 259 16.09 -4.00 -10.63
N LEU A 260 16.44 -5.08 -11.34
CA LEU A 260 17.25 -6.17 -10.80
C LEU A 260 18.62 -5.67 -10.33
N TYR A 261 19.28 -4.83 -11.14
CA TYR A 261 20.54 -4.21 -10.78
C TYR A 261 20.40 -3.30 -9.56
N SER A 262 19.35 -2.47 -9.51
CA SER A 262 19.09 -1.59 -8.36
C SER A 262 18.79 -2.37 -7.08
N VAL A 263 18.10 -3.51 -7.16
CA VAL A 263 17.84 -4.39 -6.03
C VAL A 263 19.13 -5.10 -5.61
N TYR A 264 19.95 -5.56 -6.55
CA TYR A 264 21.25 -6.16 -6.29
C TYR A 264 22.21 -5.18 -5.61
N SER A 265 22.36 -3.96 -6.15
CA SER A 265 23.21 -2.91 -5.59
C SER A 265 22.67 -2.38 -4.26
N SER A 266 21.34 -2.36 -4.08
CA SER A 266 20.74 -2.04 -2.78
C SER A 266 20.94 -3.18 -1.80
N GLY A 267 20.93 -4.44 -2.27
CA GLY A 267 21.15 -5.68 -1.51
C GLY A 267 22.52 -5.73 -0.85
N SER A 268 23.58 -5.30 -1.55
CA SER A 268 24.93 -5.18 -0.98
C SER A 268 25.05 -4.16 0.17
N VAL A 269 24.06 -3.27 0.36
CA VAL A 269 24.00 -2.34 1.51
C VAL A 269 23.43 -3.02 2.77
N TRP A 270 22.82 -4.20 2.66
CA TRP A 270 22.23 -4.94 3.79
C TRP A 270 23.23 -5.84 4.52
N ASP A 271 24.39 -6.14 3.94
CA ASP A 271 25.46 -6.94 4.58
C ASP A 271 26.40 -6.10 5.47
N GLY A 272 26.15 -4.81 5.64
CA GLY A 272 26.98 -3.90 6.43
C GLY A 272 26.45 -3.63 7.83
N GLY A 273 26.79 -4.50 8.79
CA GLY A 273 26.89 -4.12 10.21
C GLY A 273 25.74 -4.54 11.13
N LEU A 274 25.79 -5.80 11.57
CA LEU A 274 25.49 -6.17 12.95
C LEU A 274 26.71 -5.85 13.83
#